data_AF-A0A2N2PB80-F1
#
_entry.id   AF-A0A2N2PB80-F1
#
_cell.length_a   1.000
_cell.length_b   1.000
_cell.length_c   1.000
_cell.angle_alpha   90.00
_cell.angle_beta   90.00
_cell.angle_gamma   90.00
#
_symmetry.space_group_name_H-M   'P 1'
#
loop_
_entity.id
_entity.type
_entity.pdbx_description
1 polymer ?
#
loop_
_entity_poly.entity_id
_entity_poly.type
_entity_poly.pdbx_seq_one_letter_code
_entity_poly.pdbx_strand_id
1 'polypeptide(L)'
;MSNNRNLKINSNQALIYQIKIIGHLGPQWMDWFEGLTITLEEDGDTLLTGPVIDQAALHGLLKKVRDLGLPLVSVNPVEPWPTTPSRETDQTDVSDIDS
;
A
#
# COMPACT_ATOMS: atom_id res chain seq x y z
N MET A 1 -14.84 23.63 -0.16
CA MET A 1 -13.93 23.74 -1.33
C MET A 1 -12.69 22.93 -1.01
N SER A 2 -12.29 22.11 -1.99
CA SER A 2 -11.33 21.02 -1.97
C SER A 2 -10.20 21.11 -0.94
N ASN A 3 -10.27 20.20 0.03
CA ASN A 3 -9.21 19.85 0.97
C ASN A 3 -8.02 19.28 0.20
N ASN A 4 -6.98 20.11 0.04
CA ASN A 4 -5.63 19.70 -0.35
C ASN A 4 -5.16 18.61 0.62
N ARG A 5 -5.29 17.34 0.23
CA ARG A 5 -4.61 16.22 0.89
C ARG A 5 -3.12 16.40 0.63
N ASN A 6 -2.50 17.19 1.50
CA ASN A 6 -1.06 17.27 1.64
C ASN A 6 -0.62 15.88 2.11
N LEU A 7 -0.39 14.97 1.15
CA LEU A 7 0.35 13.75 1.41
C LEU A 7 1.72 14.22 1.90
N LYS A 8 1.87 14.34 3.23
CA LYS A 8 3.17 14.28 3.88
C LYS A 8 3.69 12.88 3.60
N ILE A 9 4.22 12.70 2.39
CA ILE A 9 5.05 11.55 2.05
C ILE A 9 6.31 11.77 2.88
N ASN A 10 6.26 11.30 4.13
CA ASN A 10 7.44 11.19 4.96
C ASN A 10 8.41 10.35 4.11
N SER A 11 9.49 10.98 3.66
CA SER A 11 10.39 10.54 2.58
C SER A 11 11.21 9.28 2.91
N ASN A 12 10.71 8.43 3.81
CA ASN A 12 11.29 7.17 4.25
C ASN A 12 10.23 6.11 4.62
N GLN A 13 8.94 6.30 4.28
CA GLN A 13 7.90 5.30 4.52
C GLN A 13 7.55 4.58 3.21
N ALA A 14 7.76 3.27 3.18
CA ALA A 14 7.33 2.43 2.07
C ALA A 14 5.83 2.66 1.81
N LEU A 15 5.51 3.03 0.57
CA LEU A 15 4.12 3.20 0.13
C LEU A 15 3.61 1.83 -0.30
N ILE A 16 2.41 1.46 0.14
CA ILE A 16 1.75 0.26 -0.35
C ILE A 16 1.19 0.56 -1.73
N TYR A 17 1.45 -0.31 -2.70
CA TYR A 17 0.84 -0.21 -4.03
C TYR A 17 -0.06 -1.39 -4.30
N GLN A 18 -1.13 -1.11 -5.04
CA GLN A 18 -1.96 -2.07 -5.73
C GLN A 18 -1.68 -1.98 -7.22
N ILE A 19 -1.31 -3.11 -7.83
CA ILE A 19 -1.07 -3.25 -9.25
C ILE A 19 -2.03 -4.31 -9.78
N LYS A 20 -2.97 -3.93 -10.64
CA LYS A 20 -3.92 -4.84 -11.28
C LYS A 20 -3.46 -5.18 -12.68
N ILE A 21 -3.45 -6.46 -13.03
CA ILE A 21 -3.04 -6.99 -14.33
C ILE A 21 -4.05 -8.01 -14.85
N ILE A 22 -4.17 -8.13 -16.17
CA ILE A 22 -5.04 -9.12 -16.81
C ILE A 22 -4.36 -10.48 -16.80
N GLY A 23 -5.12 -11.51 -16.43
CA GLY A 23 -4.67 -12.89 -16.43
C GLY A 23 -4.25 -13.40 -15.06
N HIS A 24 -4.02 -14.70 -14.98
CA HIS A 24 -3.82 -15.41 -13.72
C HIS A 24 -2.31 -15.62 -13.45
N LEU A 25 -1.79 -15.03 -12.38
CA LEU A 25 -0.49 -15.43 -11.85
C LEU A 25 -0.68 -16.62 -10.92
N GLY A 26 -0.14 -17.77 -11.34
CA GLY A 26 -0.05 -18.95 -10.50
C GLY A 26 0.90 -18.78 -9.30
N PRO A 27 0.81 -19.68 -8.31
CA PRO A 27 1.64 -19.68 -7.10
C PRO A 27 3.15 -19.59 -7.35
N GLN A 28 3.62 -20.11 -8.49
CA GLN A 28 5.05 -20.11 -8.85
C GLN A 28 5.66 -18.71 -9.00
N TRP A 29 4.84 -17.66 -9.13
CA TRP A 29 5.31 -16.28 -9.30
C TRP A 29 5.41 -15.51 -7.98
N MET A 30 4.91 -16.07 -6.87
CA MET A 30 4.99 -15.42 -5.55
C MET A 30 6.43 -15.08 -5.15
N ASP A 31 7.37 -15.99 -5.42
CA ASP A 31 8.80 -15.76 -5.14
C ASP A 31 9.40 -14.68 -6.06
N TRP A 32 8.84 -14.49 -7.25
CA TRP A 32 9.29 -13.47 -8.20
C TRP A 32 8.80 -12.07 -7.83
N PHE A 33 7.69 -11.99 -7.12
CA PHE A 33 7.08 -10.75 -6.64
C PHE A 33 7.36 -10.54 -5.15
N GLU A 34 8.59 -10.87 -4.70
CA GLU A 34 9.15 -10.76 -3.34
C GLU A 34 8.44 -9.74 -2.43
N GLY A 35 7.57 -10.23 -1.55
CA GLY A 35 6.87 -9.42 -0.54
C GLY A 35 5.53 -8.81 -0.97
N LEU A 36 5.09 -9.05 -2.21
CA LEU A 36 3.75 -8.72 -2.68
C LEU A 36 2.80 -9.89 -2.44
N THR A 37 1.61 -9.56 -1.94
CA THR A 37 0.47 -10.47 -1.91
C THR A 37 -0.13 -10.54 -3.31
N ILE A 38 -0.24 -11.76 -3.84
CA ILE A 38 -0.92 -12.03 -5.12
C ILE A 38 -2.33 -12.49 -4.79
N THR A 39 -3.34 -11.76 -5.28
CA THR A 39 -4.75 -12.11 -5.13
C THR A 39 -5.35 -12.30 -6.51
N LEU A 40 -6.00 -13.44 -6.72
CA LEU A 40 -6.77 -13.69 -7.92
C LEU A 40 -8.19 -13.16 -7.73
N GLU A 41 -8.63 -12.26 -8.59
CA GLU A 41 -9.98 -11.70 -8.55
C GLU A 41 -10.96 -12.57 -9.35
N GLU A 42 -12.26 -12.47 -9.02
CA GLU A 42 -13.32 -13.28 -9.64
C GLU A 42 -13.52 -12.98 -11.14
N ASP A 43 -13.07 -11.81 -11.59
CA ASP A 43 -13.08 -11.40 -13.00
C ASP A 43 -11.93 -12.03 -13.83
N GLY A 44 -11.04 -12.78 -13.19
CA GLY A 44 -9.89 -13.44 -13.82
C GLY A 44 -8.64 -12.56 -13.91
N ASP A 45 -8.66 -11.39 -13.26
CA ASP A 45 -7.50 -10.54 -13.13
C ASP A 45 -6.67 -10.92 -11.89
N THR A 46 -5.41 -10.49 -11.88
CA THR A 46 -4.53 -10.61 -10.72
C THR A 46 -4.26 -9.24 -10.11
N LEU A 47 -4.46 -9.16 -8.80
CA LEU A 47 -4.12 -8.01 -7.98
C LEU A 47 -2.86 -8.29 -7.18
N LEU A 48 -1.81 -7.50 -7.42
CA LEU A 48 -0.57 -7.50 -6.67
C LEU A 48 -0.59 -6.37 -5.65
N THR A 49 -0.50 -6.69 -4.36
CA THR A 49 -0.54 -5.69 -3.28
C THR A 49 0.66 -5.84 -2.35
N GLY A 50 1.37 -4.75 -2.10
CA GLY A 50 2.39 -4.76 -1.04
C GLY A 50 3.27 -3.51 -1.01
N PRO A 51 4.24 -3.48 -0.07
CA PRO A 51 5.09 -2.32 0.15
C PRO A 51 6.08 -2.15 -0.99
N VAL A 52 6.23 -0.90 -1.45
CA VAL A 52 7.23 -0.53 -2.44
C VAL A 52 8.14 0.54 -1.85
N ILE A 53 9.43 0.23 -1.82
CA ILE A 53 10.44 0.99 -1.08
C ILE A 53 10.79 2.30 -1.80
N ASP A 54 10.83 2.28 -3.14
CA ASP A 54 11.07 3.45 -3.98
C ASP A 54 10.46 3.29 -5.39
N GLN A 55 10.59 4.32 -6.22
CA GLN A 55 10.09 4.27 -7.61
C GLN A 55 10.87 3.28 -8.49
N ALA A 56 12.16 3.00 -8.21
CA ALA A 56 12.93 2.05 -8.99
C ALA A 56 12.40 0.61 -8.78
N ALA A 57 12.05 0.26 -7.54
CA ALA A 57 11.38 -0.98 -7.19
C ALA A 57 10.01 -1.09 -7.88
N LEU A 58 9.21 -0.01 -7.89
CA LEU A 58 7.94 0.02 -8.63
C LEU A 58 8.14 -0.29 -10.12
N HIS A 59 9.07 0.41 -10.76
CA HIS A 59 9.37 0.17 -12.17
C HIS A 59 9.95 -1.23 -12.43
N GLY A 60 10.69 -1.80 -11.49
CA GLY A 60 11.14 -3.18 -11.54
C GLY A 60 9.97 -4.17 -11.56
N LEU A 61 8.94 -3.94 -10.74
CA LEU A 61 7.71 -4.75 -10.74
C LEU A 61 6.96 -4.65 -12.07
N LEU A 62 6.78 -3.43 -12.60
CA LEU A 62 6.11 -3.22 -13.89
C LEU A 62 6.88 -3.84 -15.06
N LYS A 63 8.22 -3.85 -14.98
CA LYS A 63 9.05 -4.56 -15.94
C LYS A 63 8.78 -6.08 -15.90
N LYS A 64 8.67 -6.68 -14.73
CA LYS A 64 8.32 -8.12 -14.59
C LYS A 64 6.96 -8.42 -15.24
N VAL A 65 5.94 -7.58 -14.99
CA VAL A 65 4.62 -7.70 -15.64
C VAL A 65 4.74 -7.68 -17.17
N ARG A 66 5.50 -6.72 -17.71
CA ARG A 66 5.74 -6.62 -19.15
C ARG A 66 6.49 -7.84 -19.70
N ASP A 67 7.50 -8.31 -19.00
CA ASP A 67 8.32 -9.45 -19.44
C ASP A 67 7.52 -10.76 -19.42
N LEU A 68 6.44 -10.83 -18.63
CA LEU A 68 5.42 -11.92 -18.66
C LEU A 68 4.39 -11.77 -19.79
N GLY A 69 4.38 -10.65 -20.51
CA GLY A 69 3.39 -10.35 -21.54
C GLY A 69 1.98 -10.10 -20.99
N LEU A 70 1.84 -9.83 -19.70
CA LEU A 70 0.54 -9.58 -19.07
C LEU A 70 0.14 -8.10 -19.23
N PRO A 71 -1.09 -7.80 -19.69
CA PRO A 71 -1.58 -6.43 -19.76
C PRO A 71 -1.69 -5.79 -18.39
N LEU A 72 -1.09 -4.62 -18.21
CA LEU A 72 -1.26 -3.80 -17.01
C LEU A 72 -2.59 -3.04 -17.06
N VAL A 73 -3.42 -3.19 -16.04
CA VAL A 73 -4.72 -2.51 -15.93
C VAL A 73 -4.59 -1.21 -15.14
N SER A 74 -4.01 -1.27 -13.93
CA SER A 74 -3.87 -0.08 -13.08
C SER A 74 -2.73 -0.20 -12.08
N VAL A 75 -2.25 0.96 -11.61
CA VAL A 75 -1.25 1.09 -10.55
C VAL A 75 -1.73 2.20 -9.62
N ASN A 76 -2.05 1.86 -8.37
CA ASN A 76 -2.61 2.80 -7.41
C ASN A 76 -1.84 2.73 -6.08
N PRO A 77 -1.40 3.86 -5.51
CA PRO A 77 -0.94 3.88 -4.14
C PRO A 77 -2.12 3.67 -3.19
N VAL A 78 -1.91 2.85 -2.17
CA VAL A 78 -2.86 2.62 -1.07
C VAL A 78 -2.32 3.33 0.15
N GLU A 79 -3.07 4.29 0.68
CA GLU A 79 -2.74 4.87 1.98
C GLU A 79 -2.84 3.75 3.04
N PRO A 80 -1.74 3.43 3.76
CA PRO A 80 -1.89 2.61 4.96
C PRO A 80 -2.87 3.35 5.86
N TRP A 81 -3.86 2.63 6.38
CA TRP A 81 -4.91 3.21 7.22
C TRP A 81 -4.26 4.19 8.20
N PRO A 82 -4.74 5.44 8.32
CA PRO A 82 -4.25 6.31 9.35
C PRO A 82 -4.58 5.59 10.65
N THR A 83 -3.58 4.96 11.27
CA THR A 83 -3.60 4.68 12.68
C THR A 83 -3.81 6.05 13.29
N THR A 84 -5.06 6.39 13.57
CA THR A 84 -5.41 7.52 14.42
C THR A 84 -4.44 7.39 15.58
N PRO A 85 -3.56 8.36 15.86
CA PRO A 85 -2.89 8.40 17.14
C PRO A 85 -4.05 8.50 18.11
N SER A 86 -4.44 7.36 18.70
CA SER A 86 -5.32 7.30 19.84
C SER A 86 -4.65 8.23 20.81
N ARG A 87 -5.21 9.44 20.92
CA ARG A 87 -4.82 10.39 21.94
C ARG A 87 -5.09 9.66 23.23
N GLU A 88 -4.03 9.09 23.78
CA GLU A 88 -3.84 8.85 25.18
C GLU A 88 -4.38 10.10 25.88
N THR A 89 -5.58 9.97 26.45
CA THR A 89 -6.06 10.91 27.44
C THR A 89 -5.13 10.72 28.62
N ASP A 90 -4.00 11.41 28.56
CA ASP A 90 -3.07 11.49 29.66
C ASP A 90 -3.79 12.14 30.84
N GLN A 91 -3.56 11.50 31.96
CA GLN A 91 -4.00 11.84 33.29
C GLN A 91 -3.35 13.17 33.69
N THR A 92 -4.12 14.18 34.10
CA THR A 92 -3.85 15.05 35.28
C THR A 92 -4.84 16.22 35.33
N ASP A 93 -5.88 16.07 36.15
CA ASP A 93 -6.32 17.18 36.99
C ASP A 93 -6.44 16.63 38.42
N VAL A 94 -5.29 16.61 39.09
CA VAL A 94 -5.25 16.71 40.55
C VAL A 94 -5.20 18.19 40.88
N SER A 95 -6.35 18.84 40.95
CA SER A 95 -6.51 20.01 41.80
C SER A 95 -7.18 19.56 43.09
N ASP A 96 -6.37 19.52 44.16
CA ASP A 96 -6.80 19.91 45.49
C ASP A 96 -7.91 20.97 45.43
N ILE A 97 -8.98 20.79 46.21
CA ILE A 97 -9.53 21.81 47.10
C ILE A 97 -10.40 21.09 48.14
N ASP A 98 -9.85 21.07 49.34
CA ASP A 98 -10.50 20.95 50.63
C ASP A 98 -11.70 21.91 50.76
N SER A 99 -12.87 21.41 51.14
CA SER A 99 -13.91 22.06 51.98
C SER A 99 -15.05 21.10 52.30
#